data_AF-A0A507AUZ7-F1
#
_entry.id   AF-A0A507AUZ7-F1
#
_cell.length_a   1.000
_cell.length_b   1.000
_cell.length_c   1.000
_cell.angle_alpha   90.00
_cell.angle_beta   90.00
_cell.angle_gamma   90.00
#
_symmetry.space_group_name_H-M   'P 1'
#
loop_
_entity.id
_entity.type
_entity.pdbx_description
1 polymer ?
#
loop_
_entity_poly.entity_id
_entity_poly.type
_entity_poly.pdbx_seq_one_letter_code
_entity_poly.pdbx_strand_id
1 'polypeptide(L)'
;MGAKTIIVRNMSGHVQTFEVHGWNNNQNINVPAHGEHRISAPDGSSGAIIALHDGKEGEQAEITKNGFGGNDFFDVSVIVGAGGNMVCQQVGDPKTRKGDAHFMQNLNEAWKKASQGTRDALKNCVHLRDGRVVRIDACKDYPKLEEFVRTFADGKLYIGVGAWGGNKGNPNDNNQSSAAHGNKDILVCYNDGDATPNDGPAALQNVTHALAAAPAEPAAEPAAPQEEAAPAPAEAAAEKTDAPAPADALAQLSMTSHAVADKGPGIELTNKSKQQHTYYFYNNYWNGDGKAGANFDHPEKNVTLKPGQSSFVPLAASFKGRVQRGTQLPCTWVEFQLEASNDHAAHGDISLQQGCDGAATIASTDGSNQKNGFDMVDIVAKAPDAAIRKKPNGERAIDTTVGNWMGGPNKAAIDYLNKVVGQRRAYILGGTGVPDVASKNKRMAVVMY
;
A
#
# COMPACT_ATOMS: atom_id res chain seq x y z
N MET A 1 -7.02 -19.63 18.65
CA MET A 1 -8.19 -18.82 18.27
C MET A 1 -8.51 -19.15 16.82
N GLY A 2 -9.73 -19.54 16.50
CA GLY A 2 -10.09 -19.90 15.12
C GLY A 2 -10.01 -18.68 14.19
N ALA A 3 -9.53 -18.88 12.97
CA ALA A 3 -9.52 -17.84 11.95
C ALA A 3 -10.94 -17.28 11.76
N LYS A 4 -11.07 -15.95 11.72
CA LYS A 4 -12.34 -15.28 11.48
C LYS A 4 -12.61 -15.21 9.99
N THR A 5 -13.89 -15.15 9.65
CA THR A 5 -14.34 -15.21 8.26
C THR A 5 -14.93 -13.88 7.84
N ILE A 6 -14.60 -13.43 6.64
CA ILE A 6 -15.37 -12.43 5.90
C ILE A 6 -16.33 -13.20 4.98
N ILE A 7 -17.62 -12.95 5.13
CA ILE A 7 -18.69 -13.54 4.34
C ILE A 7 -19.12 -12.48 3.33
N VAL A 8 -18.84 -12.70 2.05
CA VAL A 8 -19.30 -11.85 0.95
C VAL A 8 -20.56 -12.45 0.39
N ARG A 9 -21.70 -11.80 0.61
CA ARG A 9 -23.02 -12.24 0.18
C ARG A 9 -23.49 -11.37 -0.99
N ASN A 10 -23.64 -11.99 -2.15
CA ASN A 10 -24.27 -11.37 -3.30
C ASN A 10 -25.77 -11.69 -3.27
N MET A 11 -26.60 -10.67 -3.14
CA MET A 11 -28.06 -10.80 -3.10
C MET A 11 -28.72 -10.40 -4.42
N SER A 12 -27.93 -9.98 -5.41
CA SER A 12 -28.41 -9.70 -6.77
C SER A 12 -28.82 -10.96 -7.51
N GLY A 13 -29.61 -10.77 -8.57
CA GLY A 13 -30.06 -11.83 -9.48
C GLY A 13 -29.03 -12.25 -10.53
N HIS A 14 -27.78 -11.77 -10.44
CA HIS A 14 -26.68 -12.11 -11.34
C HIS A 14 -25.39 -12.36 -10.55
N VAL A 15 -24.39 -12.96 -11.21
CA VAL A 15 -23.05 -13.10 -10.64
C VAL A 15 -22.45 -11.71 -10.42
N GLN A 16 -21.79 -11.52 -9.28
CA GLN A 16 -21.05 -10.29 -8.98
C GLN A 16 -19.58 -10.64 -8.75
N THR A 17 -18.69 -9.92 -9.44
CA THR A 17 -17.25 -10.01 -9.22
C THR A 17 -16.83 -9.03 -8.14
N PHE A 18 -15.97 -9.48 -7.22
CA PHE A 18 -15.34 -8.63 -6.22
C PHE A 18 -13.82 -8.76 -6.31
N GLU A 19 -13.12 -7.63 -6.23
CA GLU A 19 -11.71 -7.65 -5.87
C GLU A 19 -11.57 -7.92 -4.38
N VAL A 20 -10.53 -8.69 -4.04
CA VAL A 20 -10.17 -8.97 -2.67
C VAL A 20 -8.73 -8.50 -2.49
N HIS A 21 -8.52 -7.55 -1.60
CA HIS A 21 -7.19 -7.06 -1.23
C HIS A 21 -6.87 -7.51 0.20
N GLY A 22 -5.63 -7.92 0.46
CA GLY A 22 -5.14 -8.35 1.77
C GLY A 22 -5.49 -9.79 2.16
N TRP A 23 -6.43 -10.42 1.46
CA TRP A 23 -6.84 -11.81 1.65
C TRP A 23 -6.99 -12.54 0.31
N ASN A 24 -7.29 -13.84 0.36
CA ASN A 24 -7.52 -14.66 -0.84
C ASN A 24 -6.37 -14.57 -1.87
N ASN A 25 -5.12 -14.42 -1.42
CA ASN A 25 -3.96 -14.19 -2.28
C ASN A 25 -4.12 -13.02 -3.28
N ASN A 26 -4.89 -12.00 -2.90
CA ASN A 26 -5.29 -10.88 -3.74
C ASN A 26 -6.01 -11.28 -5.05
N GLN A 27 -6.66 -12.44 -5.05
CA GLN A 27 -7.43 -12.91 -6.20
C GLN A 27 -8.89 -12.47 -6.08
N ASN A 28 -9.43 -12.03 -7.21
CA ASN A 28 -10.84 -11.71 -7.36
C ASN A 28 -11.70 -12.95 -7.10
N ILE A 29 -12.91 -12.72 -6.62
CA ILE A 29 -13.94 -13.75 -6.44
C ILE A 29 -15.14 -13.45 -7.31
N ASN A 30 -15.77 -14.50 -7.84
CA ASN A 30 -17.07 -14.41 -8.50
C ASN A 30 -18.10 -15.04 -7.56
N VAL A 31 -19.01 -14.23 -7.02
CA VAL A 31 -20.07 -14.72 -6.13
C VAL A 31 -21.34 -14.91 -6.96
N PRO A 32 -21.89 -16.14 -7.05
CA PRO A 32 -23.11 -16.40 -7.80
C PRO A 32 -24.29 -15.53 -7.36
N ALA A 33 -25.30 -15.43 -8.22
CA ALA A 33 -26.58 -14.82 -7.87
C ALA A 33 -27.13 -15.46 -6.58
N HIS A 34 -27.53 -14.63 -5.61
CA HIS A 34 -28.01 -15.07 -4.29
C HIS A 34 -27.03 -16.00 -3.54
N GLY A 35 -25.73 -15.92 -3.85
CA GLY A 35 -24.68 -16.76 -3.29
C GLY A 35 -23.87 -16.09 -2.18
N GLU A 36 -23.01 -16.89 -1.55
CA GLU A 36 -22.01 -16.43 -0.59
C GLU A 36 -20.62 -16.96 -0.95
N HIS A 37 -19.61 -16.19 -0.60
CA HIS A 37 -18.21 -16.63 -0.58
C HIS A 37 -17.60 -16.33 0.79
N ARG A 38 -16.73 -17.22 1.27
CA ARG A 38 -16.14 -17.15 2.61
C ARG A 38 -14.64 -17.01 2.50
N ILE A 39 -14.10 -15.94 3.06
CA ILE A 39 -12.68 -15.61 3.01
C ILE A 39 -12.11 -15.71 4.43
N SER A 40 -11.03 -16.45 4.59
CA SER A 40 -10.29 -16.47 5.86
C SER A 40 -9.56 -15.14 6.06
N ALA A 41 -9.83 -14.47 7.17
CA ALA A 41 -9.26 -13.19 7.54
C ALA A 41 -8.67 -13.27 8.96
N PRO A 42 -7.35 -13.54 9.09
CA PRO A 42 -6.69 -13.66 10.39
C PRO A 42 -6.79 -12.37 11.21
N ASP A 43 -6.81 -12.50 12.53
CA ASP A 43 -6.69 -11.36 13.43
C ASP A 43 -5.41 -10.55 13.14
N GLY A 44 -5.52 -9.23 13.16
CA GLY A 44 -4.45 -8.32 12.79
C GLY A 44 -4.24 -8.12 11.29
N SER A 45 -5.03 -8.76 10.44
CA SER A 45 -5.00 -8.50 9.00
C SER A 45 -5.94 -7.35 8.60
N SER A 46 -5.57 -6.65 7.54
CA SER A 46 -6.34 -5.59 6.91
C SER A 46 -6.46 -5.86 5.42
N GLY A 47 -7.54 -5.38 4.82
CA GLY A 47 -7.83 -5.59 3.42
C GLY A 47 -9.13 -4.93 2.99
N ALA A 48 -9.56 -5.20 1.77
CA ALA A 48 -10.76 -4.64 1.18
C ALA A 48 -11.52 -5.65 0.32
N ILE A 49 -12.85 -5.52 0.31
CA ILE A 49 -13.74 -6.19 -0.63
C ILE A 49 -14.36 -5.11 -1.52
N ILE A 50 -14.09 -5.14 -2.83
CA ILE A 50 -14.50 -4.08 -3.76
C ILE A 50 -15.38 -4.68 -4.84
N ALA A 51 -16.61 -4.17 -5.01
CA ALA A 51 -17.47 -4.60 -6.11
C ALA A 51 -16.94 -4.05 -7.45
N LEU A 52 -16.89 -4.90 -8.49
CA LEU A 52 -16.51 -4.48 -9.84
C LEU A 52 -17.72 -4.26 -10.73
N HIS A 53 -17.74 -3.13 -11.42
CA HIS A 53 -18.79 -2.73 -12.37
C HIS A 53 -18.15 -2.44 -13.72
N ASP A 54 -18.42 -3.31 -14.72
CA ASP A 54 -17.82 -3.20 -16.05
C ASP A 54 -16.27 -3.12 -16.01
N GLY A 55 -15.65 -3.88 -15.09
CA GLY A 55 -14.20 -3.88 -14.87
C GLY A 55 -13.64 -2.64 -14.19
N LYS A 56 -14.50 -1.83 -13.54
CA LYS A 56 -14.11 -0.67 -12.73
C LYS A 56 -14.46 -0.89 -11.27
N GLU A 57 -13.60 -0.42 -10.38
CA GLU A 57 -13.85 -0.41 -8.94
C GLU A 57 -15.12 0.39 -8.61
N GLY A 58 -15.87 -0.12 -7.63
CA GLY A 58 -17.14 0.42 -7.16
C GLY A 58 -17.14 0.65 -5.66
N GLU A 59 -18.21 0.22 -5.00
CA GLU A 59 -18.30 0.27 -3.55
C GLU A 59 -17.24 -0.64 -2.93
N GLN A 60 -16.62 -0.15 -1.86
CA GLN A 60 -15.55 -0.83 -1.16
C GLN A 60 -15.89 -0.98 0.31
N ALA A 61 -15.75 -2.18 0.84
CA ALA A 61 -15.71 -2.43 2.28
C ALA A 61 -14.26 -2.58 2.73
N GLU A 62 -13.72 -1.60 3.45
CA GLU A 62 -12.42 -1.70 4.11
C GLU A 62 -12.59 -2.40 5.44
N ILE A 63 -11.76 -3.41 5.73
CA ILE A 63 -11.89 -4.21 6.95
C ILE A 63 -10.50 -4.42 7.55
N THR A 64 -10.40 -4.26 8.86
CA THR A 64 -9.27 -4.65 9.70
C THR A 64 -9.80 -5.50 10.84
N LYS A 65 -9.30 -6.74 10.91
CA LYS A 65 -9.71 -7.72 11.91
C LYS A 65 -8.92 -7.52 13.20
N ASN A 66 -9.59 -7.47 14.34
CA ASN A 66 -8.93 -7.37 15.65
C ASN A 66 -7.86 -6.24 15.70
N GLY A 67 -8.18 -5.08 15.14
CA GLY A 67 -7.26 -3.94 15.01
C GLY A 67 -7.34 -3.01 16.22
N PHE A 68 -8.06 -1.90 16.06
CA PHE A 68 -8.07 -0.81 17.04
C PHE A 68 -8.65 -1.25 18.39
N GLY A 69 -7.80 -1.31 19.42
CA GLY A 69 -8.20 -1.74 20.76
C GLY A 69 -8.65 -3.22 20.84
N GLY A 70 -8.24 -4.05 19.87
CA GLY A 70 -8.67 -5.44 19.77
C GLY A 70 -10.07 -5.63 19.17
N ASN A 71 -10.64 -4.57 18.58
CA ASN A 71 -11.93 -4.61 17.92
C ASN A 71 -11.77 -4.70 16.40
N ASP A 72 -12.80 -5.21 15.74
CA ASP A 72 -12.92 -5.06 14.30
C ASP A 72 -13.11 -3.59 13.93
N PHE A 73 -12.44 -3.20 12.87
CA PHE A 73 -12.62 -1.90 12.25
C PHE A 73 -13.04 -2.15 10.81
N PHE A 74 -14.10 -1.51 10.37
CA PHE A 74 -14.50 -1.59 8.98
C PHE A 74 -15.30 -0.37 8.59
N ASP A 75 -15.33 -0.02 7.32
CA ASP A 75 -16.25 0.97 6.77
C ASP A 75 -16.69 0.55 5.37
N VAL A 76 -17.63 1.31 4.80
CA VAL A 76 -18.06 1.16 3.42
C VAL A 76 -17.92 2.52 2.76
N SER A 77 -17.27 2.54 1.59
CA SER A 77 -16.97 3.75 0.86
C SER A 77 -17.36 3.66 -0.61
N VAL A 78 -17.54 4.85 -1.21
CA VAL A 78 -17.65 5.05 -2.67
C VAL A 78 -16.49 5.90 -3.20
N ILE A 79 -15.38 5.92 -2.45
CA ILE A 79 -14.20 6.73 -2.77
C ILE A 79 -13.57 6.28 -4.10
N VAL A 80 -13.65 4.98 -4.44
CA VAL A 80 -13.13 4.39 -5.68
C VAL A 80 -14.18 4.22 -6.79
N GLY A 81 -15.46 4.41 -6.47
CA GLY A 81 -16.56 4.39 -7.43
C GLY A 81 -17.85 3.87 -6.80
N ALA A 82 -18.90 3.71 -7.62
CA ALA A 82 -20.12 3.02 -7.23
C ALA A 82 -20.89 2.51 -8.47
N GLY A 83 -21.61 1.41 -8.34
CA GLY A 83 -22.54 0.85 -9.33
C GLY A 83 -23.63 -0.06 -8.75
N GLY A 84 -23.60 -0.32 -7.44
CA GLY A 84 -24.58 -1.12 -6.71
C GLY A 84 -24.78 -0.63 -5.27
N ASN A 85 -25.36 -1.46 -4.42
CA ASN A 85 -25.50 -1.13 -2.99
C ASN A 85 -24.64 -2.10 -2.18
N MET A 86 -23.90 -1.57 -1.21
CA MET A 86 -23.07 -2.36 -0.32
C MET A 86 -23.28 -1.94 1.13
N VAL A 87 -23.35 -2.93 2.02
CA VAL A 87 -23.27 -2.73 3.46
C VAL A 87 -22.33 -3.74 4.09
N CYS A 88 -21.76 -3.39 5.23
CA CYS A 88 -20.86 -4.22 6.01
C CYS A 88 -21.27 -4.20 7.49
N GLN A 89 -21.32 -5.36 8.15
CA GLN A 89 -21.63 -5.48 9.58
C GLN A 89 -20.95 -6.70 10.20
N GLN A 90 -20.81 -6.73 11.53
CA GLN A 90 -20.53 -7.98 12.21
C GLN A 90 -21.74 -8.93 12.12
N VAL A 91 -21.47 -10.22 11.91
CA VAL A 91 -22.52 -11.25 11.82
C VAL A 91 -23.36 -11.25 13.10
N GLY A 92 -24.69 -11.15 12.92
CA GLY A 92 -25.65 -11.12 14.03
C GLY A 92 -25.73 -9.78 14.77
N ASP A 93 -25.08 -8.72 14.26
CA ASP A 93 -25.02 -7.43 14.93
C ASP A 93 -25.33 -6.23 14.01
N PRO A 94 -26.63 -5.98 13.73
CA PRO A 94 -27.04 -4.90 12.84
C PRO A 94 -26.69 -3.51 13.36
N LYS A 95 -26.35 -3.36 14.66
CA LYS A 95 -25.93 -2.06 15.23
C LYS A 95 -24.54 -1.64 14.75
N THR A 96 -23.76 -2.59 14.23
CA THR A 96 -22.42 -2.31 13.68
C THR A 96 -22.46 -2.01 12.18
N ARG A 97 -23.65 -2.00 11.57
CA ARG A 97 -23.82 -1.84 10.12
C ARG A 97 -23.34 -0.49 9.62
N LYS A 98 -22.65 -0.52 8.48
CA LYS A 98 -22.14 0.63 7.73
C LYS A 98 -22.45 0.48 6.26
N GLY A 99 -22.45 1.60 5.54
CA GLY A 99 -22.87 1.69 4.15
C GLY A 99 -24.34 2.05 3.99
N ASP A 100 -24.75 2.27 2.73
CA ASP A 100 -26.13 2.60 2.36
C ASP A 100 -26.72 1.46 1.53
N ALA A 101 -27.71 0.78 2.11
CA ALA A 101 -28.40 -0.33 1.46
C ALA A 101 -29.18 0.07 0.20
N HIS A 102 -29.40 1.37 0.00
CA HIS A 102 -30.15 1.96 -1.10
C HIS A 102 -29.37 3.08 -1.81
N PHE A 103 -28.04 3.04 -1.77
CA PHE A 103 -27.18 4.05 -2.37
C PHE A 103 -27.57 4.40 -3.83
N MET A 104 -27.69 3.41 -4.72
CA MET A 104 -27.98 3.63 -6.13
C MET A 104 -29.40 4.14 -6.36
N GLN A 105 -30.35 3.79 -5.50
CA GLN A 105 -31.71 4.34 -5.51
C GLN A 105 -31.67 5.83 -5.15
N ASN A 106 -31.00 6.17 -4.05
CA ASN A 106 -30.83 7.54 -3.59
C ASN A 106 -30.07 8.39 -4.63
N LEU A 107 -29.02 7.84 -5.24
CA LEU A 107 -28.26 8.46 -6.31
C LEU A 107 -29.14 8.75 -7.54
N ASN A 108 -29.93 7.78 -7.98
CA ASN A 108 -30.83 7.96 -9.11
C ASN A 108 -31.91 9.01 -8.83
N GLU A 109 -32.44 9.05 -7.61
CA GLU A 109 -33.38 10.10 -7.20
C GLU A 109 -32.73 11.48 -7.17
N ALA A 110 -31.52 11.59 -6.62
CA ALA A 110 -30.75 12.83 -6.60
C ALA A 110 -30.43 13.29 -8.03
N TRP A 111 -30.03 12.37 -8.92
CA TRP A 111 -29.72 12.66 -10.32
C TRP A 111 -30.92 13.18 -11.09
N LYS A 112 -32.11 12.59 -10.87
CA LYS A 112 -33.37 13.06 -11.47
C LYS A 112 -33.73 14.48 -11.02
N LYS A 113 -33.39 14.86 -9.80
CA LYS A 113 -33.62 16.20 -9.23
C LYS A 113 -32.49 17.19 -9.54
N ALA A 114 -31.33 16.71 -9.97
CA ALA A 114 -30.17 17.54 -10.27
C ALA A 114 -30.46 18.55 -11.40
N SER A 115 -29.95 19.77 -11.23
CA SER A 115 -30.05 20.81 -12.25
C SER A 115 -29.29 20.40 -13.53
N GLN A 116 -29.64 20.99 -14.68
CA GLN A 116 -28.91 20.74 -15.91
C GLN A 116 -27.42 21.06 -15.77
N GLY A 117 -27.07 22.17 -15.10
CA GLY A 117 -25.68 22.54 -14.83
C GLY A 117 -24.92 21.51 -13.99
N THR A 118 -25.59 20.90 -13.00
CA THR A 118 -25.02 19.79 -12.22
C THR A 118 -24.76 18.58 -13.11
N ARG A 119 -25.73 18.21 -13.96
CA ARG A 119 -25.58 17.06 -14.87
C ARG A 119 -24.45 17.29 -15.88
N ASP A 120 -24.36 18.49 -16.44
CA ASP A 120 -23.32 18.87 -17.39
C ASP A 120 -21.92 18.82 -16.76
N ALA A 121 -21.81 19.25 -15.49
CA ALA A 121 -20.56 19.19 -14.73
C ALA A 121 -20.12 17.76 -14.41
N LEU A 122 -21.06 16.82 -14.33
CA LEU A 122 -20.82 15.43 -13.92
C LEU A 122 -20.83 14.42 -15.07
N LYS A 123 -21.11 14.87 -16.31
CA LYS A 123 -21.31 13.99 -17.48
C LYS A 123 -20.16 13.03 -17.80
N ASN A 124 -18.95 13.35 -17.34
CA ASN A 124 -17.76 12.52 -17.57
C ASN A 124 -17.51 11.50 -16.46
N CYS A 125 -18.23 11.58 -15.34
CA CYS A 125 -18.03 10.72 -14.17
C CYS A 125 -19.33 10.04 -13.66
N VAL A 126 -20.47 10.34 -14.28
CA VAL A 126 -21.76 9.69 -14.03
C VAL A 126 -22.19 8.97 -15.31
N HIS A 127 -22.28 7.65 -15.21
CA HIS A 127 -22.52 6.76 -16.35
C HIS A 127 -23.98 6.34 -16.35
N LEU A 128 -24.66 6.58 -17.48
CA LEU A 128 -26.09 6.34 -17.62
C LEU A 128 -26.38 5.17 -18.56
N ARG A 129 -27.44 4.43 -18.26
CA ARG A 129 -28.10 3.48 -19.17
C ARG A 129 -29.60 3.75 -19.09
N ASP A 130 -30.22 4.02 -20.24
CA ASP A 130 -31.66 4.32 -20.34
C ASP A 130 -32.11 5.44 -19.38
N GLY A 131 -31.27 6.47 -19.22
CA GLY A 131 -31.52 7.61 -18.33
C GLY A 131 -31.39 7.32 -16.83
N ARG A 132 -31.01 6.09 -16.44
CA ARG A 132 -30.70 5.68 -15.07
C ARG A 132 -29.18 5.69 -14.85
N VAL A 133 -28.72 6.19 -13.71
CA VAL A 133 -27.33 6.05 -13.27
C VAL A 133 -27.06 4.57 -12.99
N VAL A 134 -26.10 4.01 -13.71
CA VAL A 134 -25.63 2.62 -13.53
C VAL A 134 -24.25 2.56 -12.88
N ARG A 135 -23.47 3.64 -12.97
CA ARG A 135 -22.14 3.71 -12.34
C ARG A 135 -21.73 5.17 -12.13
N ILE A 136 -20.90 5.42 -11.13
CA ILE A 136 -20.11 6.65 -10.99
C ILE A 136 -18.64 6.28 -10.86
N ASP A 137 -17.76 7.17 -11.33
CA ASP A 137 -16.32 7.03 -11.12
C ASP A 137 -15.94 7.39 -9.67
N ALA A 138 -14.66 7.24 -9.36
CA ALA A 138 -14.09 7.46 -8.03
C ALA A 138 -14.31 8.89 -7.52
N CYS A 139 -15.01 9.06 -6.40
CA CYS A 139 -15.29 10.40 -5.84
C CYS A 139 -14.00 11.19 -5.54
N LYS A 140 -12.90 10.51 -5.17
CA LYS A 140 -11.59 11.14 -4.91
C LYS A 140 -11.01 11.90 -6.11
N ASP A 141 -11.36 11.49 -7.33
CA ASP A 141 -10.82 12.06 -8.57
C ASP A 141 -11.69 13.20 -9.11
N TYR A 142 -12.91 13.36 -8.58
CA TYR A 142 -13.92 14.30 -9.07
C TYR A 142 -14.57 15.08 -7.91
N PRO A 143 -13.99 16.22 -7.48
CA PRO A 143 -14.53 17.01 -6.37
C PRO A 143 -16.01 17.40 -6.52
N LYS A 144 -16.46 17.67 -7.75
CA LYS A 144 -17.88 17.97 -8.03
C LYS A 144 -18.79 16.75 -7.87
N LEU A 145 -18.29 15.55 -8.14
CA LEU A 145 -19.01 14.31 -7.88
C LEU A 145 -19.12 14.10 -6.37
N GLU A 146 -18.04 14.29 -5.62
CA GLU A 146 -18.07 14.22 -4.15
C GLU A 146 -19.11 15.20 -3.59
N GLU A 147 -19.08 16.48 -3.99
CA GLU A 147 -20.07 17.49 -3.59
C GLU A 147 -21.50 17.01 -3.86
N PHE A 148 -21.75 16.41 -5.03
CA PHE A 148 -23.06 15.89 -5.40
C PHE A 148 -23.48 14.67 -4.57
N VAL A 149 -22.58 13.70 -4.36
CA VAL A 149 -22.88 12.50 -3.57
C VAL A 149 -23.19 12.85 -2.12
N ARG A 150 -22.50 13.85 -1.55
CA ARG A 150 -22.79 14.37 -0.22
C ARG A 150 -24.20 14.94 -0.08
N THR A 151 -24.86 15.35 -1.16
CA THR A 151 -26.24 15.86 -1.06
C THR A 151 -27.27 14.82 -0.62
N PHE A 152 -26.97 13.51 -0.75
CA PHE A 152 -27.91 12.43 -0.42
C PHE A 152 -27.33 11.29 0.43
N ALA A 153 -26.00 11.15 0.51
CA ALA A 153 -25.32 10.04 1.18
C ALA A 153 -24.47 10.46 2.39
N ASP A 154 -24.37 11.75 2.71
CA ASP A 154 -23.50 12.23 3.80
C ASP A 154 -23.89 11.59 5.14
N GLY A 155 -22.89 10.99 5.80
CA GLY A 155 -23.06 10.25 7.06
C GLY A 155 -23.62 8.84 6.93
N LYS A 156 -24.00 8.36 5.74
CA LYS A 156 -24.43 6.97 5.51
C LYS A 156 -23.28 6.03 5.13
N LEU A 157 -22.25 6.59 4.49
CA LEU A 157 -21.07 5.89 4.02
C LEU A 157 -19.91 6.88 3.87
N TYR A 158 -18.70 6.38 3.63
CA TYR A 158 -17.50 7.19 3.44
C TYR A 158 -17.39 7.64 1.98
N ILE A 159 -17.43 8.95 1.72
CA ILE A 159 -17.58 9.48 0.34
C ILE A 159 -16.26 10.04 -0.21
N GLY A 160 -15.54 10.81 0.59
CA GLY A 160 -14.40 11.61 0.12
C GLY A 160 -13.07 11.24 0.77
N VAL A 161 -12.14 12.19 0.84
CA VAL A 161 -10.87 11.99 1.55
C VAL A 161 -11.10 12.20 3.06
N GLY A 162 -11.09 11.10 3.81
CA GLY A 162 -11.15 11.07 5.28
C GLY A 162 -9.94 11.72 5.95
N ALA A 163 -9.91 11.68 7.28
CA ALA A 163 -8.81 12.26 8.06
C ALA A 163 -7.46 11.60 7.71
N TRP A 164 -6.66 12.27 6.89
CA TRP A 164 -5.38 11.74 6.42
C TRP A 164 -4.35 12.86 6.23
N GLY A 165 -3.10 12.62 6.60
CA GLY A 165 -1.99 13.57 6.40
C GLY A 165 -2.13 14.89 7.17
N GLY A 166 -2.80 14.90 8.33
CA GLY A 166 -3.06 16.12 9.10
C GLY A 166 -4.30 16.90 8.66
N ASN A 167 -4.97 16.49 7.58
CA ASN A 167 -6.33 16.92 7.30
C ASN A 167 -7.28 16.24 8.30
N LYS A 168 -8.20 17.01 8.89
CA LYS A 168 -9.22 16.48 9.81
C LYS A 168 -10.25 15.61 9.08
N GLY A 169 -10.29 15.65 7.74
CA GLY A 169 -11.27 14.96 6.93
C GLY A 169 -12.69 15.50 7.15
N ASN A 170 -13.66 14.86 6.50
CA ASN A 170 -15.06 15.12 6.80
C ASN A 170 -15.46 14.37 8.09
N PRO A 171 -16.09 15.04 9.10
CA PRO A 171 -16.51 14.37 10.34
C PRO A 171 -17.47 13.20 10.13
N ASN A 172 -18.35 13.27 9.14
CA ASN A 172 -19.31 12.21 8.83
C ASN A 172 -18.62 10.98 8.22
N ASP A 173 -17.62 11.19 7.36
CA ASP A 173 -16.76 10.12 6.84
C ASP A 173 -16.00 9.44 8.01
N ASN A 174 -15.42 10.24 8.91
CA ASN A 174 -14.70 9.70 10.08
C ASN A 174 -15.60 8.89 11.04
N ASN A 175 -16.88 9.28 11.18
CA ASN A 175 -17.83 8.53 11.99
C ASN A 175 -18.12 7.15 11.40
N GLN A 176 -18.13 7.03 10.07
CA GLN A 176 -18.22 5.76 9.38
C GLN A 176 -16.99 4.90 9.65
N SER A 177 -15.80 5.47 9.80
CA SER A 177 -14.56 4.75 10.12
C SER A 177 -14.35 4.54 11.64
N SER A 178 -15.40 4.24 12.41
CA SER A 178 -15.30 3.91 13.85
C SER A 178 -15.09 2.41 14.10
N ALA A 179 -14.38 2.00 15.16
CA ALA A 179 -14.28 0.58 15.50
C ALA A 179 -15.65 0.01 15.94
N ALA A 180 -15.95 -1.23 15.53
CA ALA A 180 -17.05 -2.01 16.10
C ALA A 180 -16.67 -2.50 17.51
N HIS A 181 -17.48 -3.38 18.11
CA HIS A 181 -17.17 -3.96 19.41
C HIS A 181 -16.76 -5.42 19.29
N GLY A 182 -15.62 -5.76 19.88
CA GLY A 182 -15.02 -7.08 19.81
C GLY A 182 -14.61 -7.48 18.40
N ASN A 183 -14.33 -8.77 18.25
CA ASN A 183 -13.88 -9.39 17.01
C ASN A 183 -14.80 -10.57 16.64
N LYS A 184 -15.54 -10.43 15.52
CA LYS A 184 -16.56 -11.38 15.03
C LYS A 184 -16.37 -11.66 13.53
N ASP A 185 -17.08 -12.63 12.99
CA ASP A 185 -17.18 -12.75 11.53
C ASP A 185 -17.83 -11.49 10.95
N ILE A 186 -17.39 -11.09 9.77
CA ILE A 186 -17.88 -9.88 9.08
C ILE A 186 -18.75 -10.33 7.92
N LEU A 187 -19.90 -9.69 7.75
CA LEU A 187 -20.82 -9.88 6.63
C LEU A 187 -20.77 -8.63 5.74
N VAL A 188 -20.34 -8.82 4.50
CA VAL A 188 -20.43 -7.84 3.41
C VAL A 188 -21.60 -8.26 2.53
N CYS A 189 -22.62 -7.41 2.39
CA CYS A 189 -23.77 -7.66 1.54
C CYS A 189 -23.77 -6.71 0.35
N TYR A 190 -24.00 -7.26 -0.83
CA TYR A 190 -24.14 -6.53 -2.08
C TYR A 190 -25.50 -6.80 -2.72
N ASN A 191 -26.14 -5.78 -3.30
CA ASN A 191 -27.35 -5.92 -4.12
C ASN A 191 -27.54 -4.68 -5.02
N ASP A 192 -28.08 -4.84 -6.23
CA ASP A 192 -28.44 -3.68 -7.09
C ASP A 192 -29.74 -2.98 -6.63
N GLY A 193 -30.53 -3.67 -5.82
CA GLY A 193 -31.81 -3.26 -5.24
C GLY A 193 -31.69 -2.82 -3.80
N ASP A 194 -31.70 -3.77 -2.87
CA ASP A 194 -31.61 -3.52 -1.42
C ASP A 194 -30.53 -4.42 -0.83
N ALA A 195 -29.45 -3.80 -0.34
CA ALA A 195 -28.35 -4.54 0.29
C ALA A 195 -28.58 -4.83 1.78
N THR A 196 -29.77 -4.55 2.33
CA THR A 196 -30.12 -4.89 3.70
C THR A 196 -29.99 -6.40 3.91
N PRO A 197 -29.15 -6.86 4.85
CA PRO A 197 -29.02 -8.28 5.14
C PRO A 197 -30.35 -8.83 5.61
N ASN A 198 -30.85 -9.85 4.92
CA ASN A 198 -31.99 -10.63 5.39
C ASN A 198 -31.52 -11.56 6.51
N ASP A 199 -31.35 -11.04 7.73
CA ASP A 199 -30.87 -11.81 8.89
C ASP A 199 -32.03 -12.44 9.71
N GLY A 200 -33.25 -12.45 9.16
CA GLY A 200 -34.39 -13.10 9.78
C GLY A 200 -34.19 -14.63 9.88
N PRO A 201 -34.83 -15.32 10.85
CA PRO A 201 -34.73 -16.78 11.03
C PRO A 201 -35.01 -17.61 9.75
N ALA A 202 -35.81 -17.07 8.83
CA ALA A 202 -36.14 -17.69 7.55
C ALA A 202 -34.97 -17.72 6.54
N ALA A 203 -34.02 -16.78 6.62
CA ALA A 203 -32.92 -16.71 5.66
C ALA A 203 -31.86 -17.81 5.87
N LEU A 204 -31.73 -18.32 7.10
CA LEU A 204 -30.85 -19.45 7.42
C LEU A 204 -31.34 -20.79 6.82
N GLN A 205 -32.62 -20.92 6.46
CA GLN A 205 -33.18 -22.16 5.91
C GLN A 205 -32.96 -22.31 4.39
N ASN A 206 -32.77 -21.21 3.66
CA ASN A 206 -32.56 -21.25 2.21
C ASN A 206 -31.13 -21.59 1.80
N VAL A 207 -30.15 -21.41 2.70
CA VAL A 207 -28.74 -21.74 2.44
C VAL A 207 -28.51 -23.26 2.41
N THR A 208 -29.29 -24.04 3.17
CA THR A 208 -29.20 -25.51 3.19
C THR A 208 -29.75 -26.18 1.93
N HIS A 209 -30.64 -25.53 1.17
CA HIS A 209 -31.19 -26.11 -0.06
C HIS A 209 -30.40 -25.77 -1.33
N ALA A 210 -29.70 -24.63 -1.38
CA ALA A 210 -28.89 -24.24 -2.55
C ALA A 210 -27.60 -25.07 -2.69
N LEU A 211 -27.02 -25.55 -1.59
CA LEU A 211 -25.83 -26.41 -1.60
C LEU A 211 -26.10 -27.86 -2.06
N ALA A 212 -27.36 -28.28 -2.14
CA ALA A 212 -27.74 -29.64 -2.55
C ALA A 212 -28.01 -29.78 -4.06
N ALA A 213 -27.99 -28.69 -4.83
CA ALA A 213 -28.47 -28.68 -6.22
C ALA A 213 -27.47 -28.16 -7.27
N ALA A 214 -26.20 -27.96 -6.92
CA ALA A 214 -25.17 -27.66 -7.92
C ALA A 214 -24.53 -28.96 -8.44
N PRO A 215 -24.76 -29.37 -9.70
CA PRO A 215 -23.94 -30.40 -10.31
C PRO A 215 -22.51 -29.87 -10.43
N ALA A 216 -21.53 -30.68 -10.03
CA ALA A 216 -20.13 -30.39 -10.26
C ALA A 216 -19.89 -30.30 -11.78
N GLU A 217 -19.61 -29.09 -12.27
CA GLU A 217 -19.07 -28.94 -13.62
C GLU A 217 -17.67 -29.58 -13.68
N PRO A 218 -17.37 -30.37 -14.72
CA PRO A 218 -16.06 -31.00 -14.84
C PRO A 218 -14.98 -29.95 -15.09
N ALA A 219 -13.89 -30.09 -14.34
CA ALA A 219 -12.68 -29.28 -14.50
C ALA A 219 -12.22 -29.31 -15.97
N ALA A 220 -12.07 -28.13 -16.57
CA ALA A 220 -11.45 -27.99 -17.86
C ALA A 220 -9.98 -28.44 -17.78
N GLU A 221 -9.64 -29.42 -18.62
CA GLU A 221 -8.32 -30.01 -18.76
C GLU A 221 -7.32 -28.97 -19.31
N PRO A 222 -6.09 -28.85 -18.76
CA PRO A 222 -5.11 -27.89 -19.26
C PRO A 222 -4.53 -28.37 -20.60
N ALA A 223 -4.58 -27.49 -21.61
CA ALA A 223 -3.97 -27.74 -22.90
C ALA A 223 -2.44 -27.90 -22.78
N ALA A 224 -1.92 -28.98 -23.38
CA ALA A 224 -0.50 -29.29 -23.45
C ALA A 224 0.26 -28.29 -24.35
N PRO A 225 1.54 -28.00 -24.03
CA PRO A 225 2.37 -27.14 -24.86
C PRO A 225 2.83 -27.86 -26.13
N GLN A 226 2.63 -27.22 -27.29
CA GLN A 226 3.22 -27.65 -28.56
C GLN A 226 4.68 -27.19 -28.64
N GLU A 227 5.55 -28.18 -28.83
CA GLU A 227 6.98 -28.11 -29.09
C GLU A 227 7.18 -28.00 -30.61
N GLU A 228 7.86 -26.94 -31.08
CA GLU A 228 8.30 -26.83 -32.47
C GLU A 228 9.81 -26.57 -32.51
N ALA A 229 10.55 -27.59 -32.93
CA ALA A 229 12.00 -27.57 -33.19
C ALA A 229 12.25 -27.16 -34.65
N ALA A 230 13.23 -26.30 -34.96
CA ALA A 230 14.61 -26.62 -35.40
C ALA A 230 14.99 -25.60 -36.52
N PRO A 231 16.23 -25.56 -37.09
CA PRO A 231 17.54 -26.04 -36.66
C PRO A 231 18.64 -24.95 -36.69
N ALA A 232 19.82 -25.30 -36.16
CA ALA A 232 21.09 -24.60 -36.32
C ALA A 232 21.72 -24.79 -37.71
N PRO A 233 22.77 -24.01 -38.04
CA PRO A 233 23.99 -24.69 -38.49
C PRO A 233 25.32 -24.16 -37.91
N ALA A 234 26.13 -25.14 -37.49
CA ALA A 234 27.57 -25.37 -37.69
C ALA A 234 28.59 -24.20 -37.74
N GLU A 235 29.48 -24.23 -36.74
CA GLU A 235 30.96 -24.27 -36.78
C GLU A 235 31.75 -23.78 -38.00
N ALA A 236 32.76 -22.94 -37.72
CA ALA A 236 34.11 -23.09 -38.27
C ALA A 236 35.21 -22.58 -37.32
N ALA A 237 36.16 -23.48 -37.04
CA ALA A 237 37.56 -23.38 -36.58
C ALA A 237 38.25 -21.99 -36.63
N ALA A 238 38.92 -21.50 -35.58
CA ALA A 238 40.21 -21.88 -34.95
C ALA A 238 41.40 -21.03 -35.45
N GLU A 239 42.08 -20.32 -34.54
CA GLU A 239 43.54 -20.11 -34.63
C GLU A 239 44.16 -19.70 -33.27
N LYS A 240 45.31 -20.30 -32.96
CA LYS A 240 46.23 -19.99 -31.85
C LYS A 240 47.04 -18.74 -32.22
N THR A 241 47.57 -17.93 -31.29
CA THR A 241 48.94 -18.11 -30.75
C THR A 241 49.33 -16.97 -29.79
N ASP A 242 50.13 -17.35 -28.80
CA ASP A 242 51.29 -16.69 -28.19
C ASP A 242 51.22 -15.30 -27.52
N ALA A 243 51.53 -15.33 -26.22
CA ALA A 243 52.12 -14.24 -25.46
C ALA A 243 53.54 -13.92 -25.95
N PRO A 244 54.01 -12.69 -25.71
CA PRO A 244 55.11 -12.55 -24.75
C PRO A 244 55.00 -11.30 -23.84
N ALA A 245 55.52 -11.43 -22.62
CA ALA A 245 56.16 -10.34 -21.87
C ALA A 245 57.64 -10.26 -22.32
N PRO A 246 58.47 -9.20 -22.06
CA PRO A 246 58.45 -8.38 -20.84
C PRO A 246 58.97 -6.92 -20.95
N ALA A 247 59.04 -6.28 -19.77
CA ALA A 247 60.04 -5.31 -19.29
C ALA A 247 59.80 -3.78 -19.42
N ASP A 248 59.70 -3.17 -18.24
CA ASP A 248 60.24 -1.88 -17.77
C ASP A 248 60.20 -0.63 -18.67
N ALA A 249 59.43 0.37 -18.20
CA ALA A 249 59.81 1.77 -18.32
C ALA A 249 59.29 2.57 -17.11
N LEU A 250 60.23 3.22 -16.40
CA LEU A 250 60.00 4.26 -15.41
C LEU A 250 59.40 5.53 -16.04
N ALA A 251 58.71 6.29 -15.19
CA ALA A 251 58.29 7.70 -15.33
C ALA A 251 56.96 7.98 -16.07
N GLN A 252 55.93 8.30 -15.28
CA GLN A 252 55.40 9.68 -15.14
C GLN A 252 54.20 9.66 -14.19
N LEU A 253 54.22 10.52 -13.17
CA LEU A 253 53.03 10.90 -12.41
C LEU A 253 52.07 11.62 -13.36
N SER A 254 51.24 10.84 -14.06
CA SER A 254 50.07 11.36 -14.75
C SER A 254 48.93 11.41 -13.74
N MET A 255 48.55 12.62 -13.33
CA MET A 255 47.25 12.85 -12.71
C MET A 255 46.17 12.61 -13.77
N THR A 256 45.89 11.34 -14.06
CA THR A 256 44.66 10.97 -14.73
C THR A 256 43.55 11.15 -13.69
N SER A 257 42.84 12.28 -13.80
CA SER A 257 41.47 12.36 -13.33
C SER A 257 40.72 11.21 -13.98
N HIS A 258 40.61 10.09 -13.27
CA HIS A 258 39.72 9.01 -13.65
C HIS A 258 38.34 9.64 -13.62
N ALA A 259 37.83 10.00 -14.81
CA ALA A 259 36.42 10.25 -14.98
C ALA A 259 35.74 8.99 -14.43
N VAL A 260 35.19 9.10 -13.21
CA VAL A 260 34.46 8.01 -12.58
C VAL A 260 33.37 7.66 -13.57
N ALA A 261 33.46 6.47 -14.16
CA ALA A 261 32.50 6.00 -15.14
C ALA A 261 31.10 6.27 -14.59
N ASP A 262 30.24 6.91 -15.40
CA ASP A 262 28.91 7.28 -14.95
C ASP A 262 28.16 6.02 -14.54
N LYS A 263 27.93 5.87 -13.24
CA LYS A 263 27.29 4.68 -12.67
C LYS A 263 25.78 4.67 -12.93
N GLY A 264 25.24 5.74 -13.52
CA GLY A 264 23.80 5.94 -13.69
C GLY A 264 23.09 6.20 -12.35
N PRO A 265 21.74 6.25 -12.34
CA PRO A 265 20.96 6.44 -11.12
C PRO A 265 21.13 5.30 -10.10
N GLY A 266 21.11 5.64 -8.82
CA GLY A 266 21.19 4.63 -7.76
C GLY A 266 21.71 5.13 -6.43
N ILE A 267 22.05 4.18 -5.56
CA ILE A 267 22.46 4.44 -4.17
C ILE A 267 23.85 3.89 -3.90
N GLU A 268 24.75 4.73 -3.41
CA GLU A 268 26.02 4.33 -2.79
C GLU A 268 25.76 3.97 -1.32
N LEU A 269 25.50 2.68 -1.05
CA LEU A 269 25.11 2.19 0.27
C LEU A 269 26.34 1.70 1.05
N THR A 270 26.49 2.16 2.28
CA THR A 270 27.55 1.76 3.21
C THR A 270 26.97 1.20 4.50
N ASN A 271 27.46 0.03 4.92
CA ASN A 271 27.18 -0.55 6.22
C ASN A 271 28.27 -0.15 7.23
N LYS A 272 28.00 0.82 8.11
CA LYS A 272 28.89 1.19 9.22
C LYS A 272 28.60 0.45 10.52
N SER A 273 27.59 -0.42 10.54
CA SER A 273 27.34 -1.25 11.70
C SER A 273 28.47 -2.25 11.96
N LYS A 274 28.49 -2.80 13.17
CA LYS A 274 29.42 -3.85 13.57
C LYS A 274 28.99 -5.25 13.11
N GLN A 275 27.86 -5.37 12.41
CA GLN A 275 27.29 -6.64 11.97
C GLN A 275 27.10 -6.67 10.46
N GLN A 276 27.05 -7.88 9.90
CA GLN A 276 26.62 -8.05 8.52
C GLN A 276 25.10 -7.85 8.46
N HIS A 277 24.64 -7.10 7.47
CA HIS A 277 23.22 -6.89 7.24
C HIS A 277 22.87 -7.03 5.77
N THR A 278 21.66 -7.53 5.52
CA THR A 278 21.01 -7.44 4.21
C THR A 278 20.07 -6.25 4.19
N TYR A 279 20.22 -5.41 3.18
CA TYR A 279 19.43 -4.21 2.97
C TYR A 279 18.48 -4.45 1.80
N TYR A 280 17.22 -4.11 1.99
CA TYR A 280 16.15 -4.35 1.01
C TYR A 280 15.61 -3.02 0.50
N PHE A 281 15.43 -2.95 -0.81
CA PHE A 281 14.91 -1.79 -1.54
C PHE A 281 13.46 -2.06 -1.92
N TYR A 282 12.59 -1.15 -1.52
CA TYR A 282 11.15 -1.22 -1.78
C TYR A 282 10.77 -0.01 -2.60
N ASN A 283 10.21 -0.25 -3.78
CA ASN A 283 9.58 0.79 -4.58
C ASN A 283 8.13 0.96 -4.11
N ASN A 284 7.59 2.16 -4.19
CA ASN A 284 6.21 2.42 -3.77
C ASN A 284 5.20 1.80 -4.76
N TYR A 285 4.03 1.37 -4.25
CA TYR A 285 2.93 0.86 -5.06
C TYR A 285 2.33 1.92 -5.99
N TRP A 286 2.19 3.15 -5.50
CA TRP A 286 1.73 4.29 -6.28
C TRP A 286 2.65 5.49 -6.09
N ASN A 287 2.94 6.15 -7.22
CA ASN A 287 3.90 7.22 -7.39
C ASN A 287 3.26 8.38 -8.18
N GLY A 288 2.26 9.04 -7.60
CA GLY A 288 1.48 10.10 -8.25
C GLY A 288 0.83 11.08 -7.27
N ASP A 289 0.61 12.32 -7.71
CA ASP A 289 -0.21 13.36 -7.08
C ASP A 289 0.22 13.83 -5.67
N GLY A 290 1.49 13.62 -5.32
CA GLY A 290 2.03 13.95 -4.00
C GLY A 290 1.71 12.93 -2.91
N LYS A 291 1.23 11.73 -3.27
CA LYS A 291 1.00 10.60 -2.35
C LYS A 291 1.88 9.41 -2.72
N ALA A 292 2.63 8.90 -1.75
CA ALA A 292 3.44 7.70 -1.86
C ALA A 292 2.78 6.54 -1.09
N GLY A 293 2.54 5.43 -1.76
CA GLY A 293 2.03 4.20 -1.14
C GLY A 293 3.18 3.27 -0.85
N ALA A 294 3.66 3.25 0.40
CA ALA A 294 4.79 2.40 0.75
C ALA A 294 4.45 0.91 0.53
N ASN A 295 5.34 0.19 -0.14
CA ASN A 295 5.26 -1.27 -0.29
C ASN A 295 6.07 -1.92 0.83
N PHE A 296 5.50 -2.86 1.60
CA PHE A 296 6.12 -3.36 2.83
C PHE A 296 6.68 -4.78 2.72
N ASP A 297 6.25 -5.53 1.72
CA ASP A 297 6.43 -6.98 1.64
C ASP A 297 6.97 -7.45 0.28
N HIS A 298 7.07 -6.58 -0.72
CA HIS A 298 7.63 -6.91 -2.04
C HIS A 298 8.90 -6.09 -2.34
N PRO A 299 10.07 -6.46 -1.77
CA PRO A 299 11.32 -5.80 -2.11
C PRO A 299 11.72 -6.10 -3.56
N GLU A 300 12.13 -5.08 -4.31
CA GLU A 300 12.59 -5.24 -5.70
C GLU A 300 14.06 -5.67 -5.77
N LYS A 301 14.87 -5.26 -4.79
CA LYS A 301 16.31 -5.51 -4.78
C LYS A 301 16.83 -5.64 -3.36
N ASN A 302 17.93 -6.36 -3.20
CA ASN A 302 18.65 -6.41 -1.94
C ASN A 302 20.16 -6.46 -2.13
N VAL A 303 20.90 -6.11 -1.09
CA VAL A 303 22.36 -6.24 -1.03
C VAL A 303 22.77 -6.61 0.39
N THR A 304 23.68 -7.58 0.51
CA THR A 304 24.26 -7.96 1.79
C THR A 304 25.65 -7.35 1.93
N LEU A 305 25.87 -6.59 3.00
CA LEU A 305 27.11 -5.87 3.25
C LEU A 305 27.71 -6.29 4.60
N LYS A 306 28.99 -6.63 4.59
CA LYS A 306 29.79 -6.82 5.81
C LYS A 306 30.00 -5.48 6.54
N PRO A 307 30.43 -5.50 7.82
CA PRO A 307 30.85 -4.30 8.53
C PRO A 307 31.87 -3.49 7.73
N GLY A 308 31.64 -2.20 7.59
CA GLY A 308 32.48 -1.26 6.85
C GLY A 308 32.38 -1.35 5.31
N GLN A 309 31.61 -2.29 4.76
CA GLN A 309 31.53 -2.48 3.31
C GLN A 309 30.59 -1.46 2.68
N SER A 310 30.96 -1.00 1.47
CA SER A 310 30.13 -0.19 0.59
C SER A 310 29.81 -0.93 -0.71
N SER A 311 28.67 -0.62 -1.31
CA SER A 311 28.30 -1.07 -2.66
C SER A 311 27.47 -0.01 -3.36
N PHE A 312 27.61 0.09 -4.69
CA PHE A 312 26.68 0.86 -5.50
C PHE A 312 25.53 -0.05 -5.94
N VAL A 313 24.31 0.38 -5.66
CA VAL A 313 23.08 -0.32 -6.04
C VAL A 313 22.44 0.46 -7.19
N PRO A 314 22.58 -0.01 -8.44
CA PRO A 314 21.90 0.64 -9.57
C PRO A 314 20.40 0.44 -9.45
N LEU A 315 19.63 1.49 -9.74
CA LEU A 315 18.17 1.52 -9.71
C LEU A 315 17.66 2.30 -10.93
N ALA A 316 16.41 2.08 -11.31
CA ALA A 316 15.78 2.86 -12.37
C ALA A 316 15.65 4.33 -11.96
N ALA A 317 15.79 5.28 -12.90
CA ALA A 317 15.58 6.70 -12.61
C ALA A 317 14.17 6.99 -12.05
N SER A 318 13.19 6.20 -12.48
CA SER A 318 11.80 6.26 -12.01
C SER A 318 11.57 5.68 -10.61
N PHE A 319 12.59 5.10 -9.97
CA PHE A 319 12.45 4.51 -8.64
C PHE A 319 12.10 5.59 -7.61
N LYS A 320 11.03 5.34 -6.85
CA LYS A 320 10.60 6.18 -5.72
C LYS A 320 10.18 5.27 -4.59
N GLY A 321 10.92 5.30 -3.49
CA GLY A 321 10.73 4.34 -2.43
C GLY A 321 11.78 4.49 -1.36
N ARG A 322 12.31 3.36 -0.87
CA ARG A 322 13.20 3.36 0.28
C ARG A 322 14.17 2.18 0.31
N VAL A 323 15.17 2.31 1.17
CA VAL A 323 15.98 1.18 1.66
C VAL A 323 15.82 1.02 3.17
N GLN A 324 15.81 -0.22 3.65
CA GLN A 324 15.79 -0.57 5.07
C GLN A 324 16.67 -1.79 5.38
N ARG A 325 16.99 -1.99 6.66
CA ARG A 325 17.70 -3.18 7.15
C ARG A 325 16.72 -4.33 7.38
N GLY A 326 16.96 -5.47 6.76
CA GLY A 326 16.06 -6.63 6.83
C GLY A 326 14.66 -6.32 6.28
N THR A 327 13.75 -7.27 6.46
CA THR A 327 12.36 -7.19 5.94
C THR A 327 11.33 -6.85 7.02
N GLN A 328 11.76 -6.64 8.26
CA GLN A 328 10.86 -6.54 9.41
C GLN A 328 10.80 -5.14 10.01
N LEU A 329 9.60 -4.73 10.40
CA LEU A 329 9.34 -3.54 11.20
C LEU A 329 9.38 -3.88 12.71
N PRO A 330 9.62 -2.88 13.59
CA PRO A 330 9.94 -1.48 13.27
C PRO A 330 11.37 -1.31 12.74
N CYS A 331 11.60 -0.39 11.79
CA CYS A 331 12.93 -0.14 11.23
C CYS A 331 13.10 1.29 10.73
N THR A 332 14.36 1.73 10.64
CA THR A 332 14.73 3.03 10.06
C THR A 332 14.60 2.99 8.55
N TRP A 333 13.92 3.98 7.98
CA TRP A 333 13.77 4.13 6.54
C TRP A 333 14.67 5.25 6.02
N VAL A 334 15.31 4.97 4.89
CA VAL A 334 15.95 6.00 4.06
C VAL A 334 15.13 6.10 2.78
N GLU A 335 14.38 7.18 2.65
CA GLU A 335 13.42 7.39 1.57
C GLU A 335 14.05 8.23 0.47
N PHE A 336 13.76 7.91 -0.79
CA PHE A 336 14.27 8.64 -1.93
C PHE A 336 13.46 8.42 -3.21
N GLN A 337 13.47 9.44 -4.06
CA GLN A 337 13.12 9.38 -5.48
C GLN A 337 14.35 9.74 -6.29
N LEU A 338 14.67 8.97 -7.33
CA LEU A 338 15.90 9.20 -8.10
C LEU A 338 15.75 10.24 -9.22
N GLU A 339 14.52 10.53 -9.61
CA GLU A 339 14.19 11.60 -10.54
C GLU A 339 12.85 12.24 -10.17
N ALA A 340 12.92 13.43 -9.58
CA ALA A 340 11.76 14.25 -9.30
C ALA A 340 11.23 14.90 -10.58
N SER A 341 9.91 15.03 -10.71
CA SER A 341 9.28 15.57 -11.92
C SER A 341 9.48 17.07 -12.12
N ASN A 342 9.82 17.80 -11.05
CA ASN A 342 9.92 19.26 -11.04
C ASN A 342 11.32 19.76 -11.42
N ASP A 343 12.39 19.13 -10.94
CA ASP A 343 13.77 19.56 -11.17
C ASP A 343 14.70 18.46 -11.71
N HIS A 344 14.17 17.26 -11.93
CA HIS A 344 14.89 16.08 -12.42
C HIS A 344 16.06 15.62 -11.55
N ALA A 345 16.16 16.13 -10.31
CA ALA A 345 17.16 15.67 -9.34
C ALA A 345 16.65 14.46 -8.56
N ALA A 346 17.56 13.76 -7.89
CA ALA A 346 17.17 12.83 -6.84
C ALA A 346 16.87 13.61 -5.56
N HIS A 347 15.84 13.21 -4.81
CA HIS A 347 15.48 13.77 -3.49
C HIS A 347 15.34 12.64 -2.48
N GLY A 348 15.74 12.87 -1.24
CA GLY A 348 15.62 11.86 -0.20
C GLY A 348 15.87 12.37 1.20
N ASP A 349 15.45 11.56 2.16
CA ASP A 349 15.40 11.90 3.57
C ASP A 349 15.45 10.63 4.45
N ILE A 350 15.38 10.84 5.77
CA ILE A 350 15.33 9.77 6.75
C ILE A 350 13.96 9.79 7.41
N SER A 351 13.32 8.64 7.54
CA SER A 351 12.04 8.49 8.22
C SER A 351 12.10 7.45 9.32
N LEU A 352 11.58 7.85 10.48
CA LEU A 352 11.43 7.02 11.67
C LEU A 352 9.95 6.73 11.96
N GLN A 353 9.07 7.05 11.01
CA GLN A 353 7.62 6.86 11.15
C GLN A 353 7.27 5.40 11.40
N GLN A 354 7.98 4.49 10.73
CA GLN A 354 7.83 3.04 10.88
C GLN A 354 8.78 2.43 11.91
N GLY A 355 9.36 3.28 12.78
CA GLY A 355 10.26 2.91 13.86
C GLY A 355 11.71 3.25 13.60
N CYS A 356 12.60 2.80 14.49
CA CYS A 356 14.03 3.02 14.36
C CYS A 356 14.82 1.83 14.91
N ASP A 357 15.56 1.15 14.03
CA ASP A 357 16.42 0.02 14.38
C ASP A 357 17.92 0.34 14.26
N GLY A 358 18.25 1.60 13.97
CA GLY A 358 19.62 2.09 13.85
C GLY A 358 19.66 3.50 13.27
N ALA A 359 20.82 4.13 13.40
CA ALA A 359 21.06 5.43 12.80
C ALA A 359 21.24 5.32 11.27
N ALA A 360 20.91 6.40 10.56
CA ALA A 360 21.08 6.50 9.12
C ALA A 360 21.35 7.93 8.67
N THR A 361 22.18 8.08 7.64
CA THR A 361 22.41 9.37 6.97
C THR A 361 22.30 9.23 5.47
N ILE A 362 21.85 10.29 4.81
CA ILE A 362 21.75 10.41 3.36
C ILE A 362 22.47 11.68 2.89
N ALA A 363 23.17 11.61 1.75
CA ALA A 363 23.95 12.71 1.21
C ALA A 363 23.92 12.76 -0.32
N SER A 364 24.02 13.97 -0.87
CA SER A 364 24.20 14.24 -2.29
C SER A 364 25.55 13.70 -2.79
N THR A 365 25.62 13.29 -4.05
CA THR A 365 26.87 12.83 -4.68
C THR A 365 27.31 13.69 -5.87
N ASP A 366 26.60 14.79 -6.12
CA ASP A 366 26.82 15.72 -7.23
C ASP A 366 27.79 16.87 -6.91
N GLY A 367 28.46 16.81 -5.76
CA GLY A 367 29.37 17.86 -5.27
C GLY A 367 28.69 19.01 -4.53
N SER A 368 27.36 19.01 -4.39
CA SER A 368 26.64 20.03 -3.60
C SER A 368 26.84 19.90 -2.08
N ASN A 369 27.41 18.78 -1.62
CA ASN A 369 27.72 18.47 -0.22
C ASN A 369 26.51 18.57 0.73
N GLN A 370 25.29 18.36 0.21
CA GLN A 370 24.08 18.27 1.01
C GLN A 370 24.06 16.95 1.78
N LYS A 371 23.67 16.98 3.05
CA LYS A 371 23.56 15.81 3.91
C LYS A 371 22.50 16.03 4.98
N ASN A 372 21.73 14.99 5.29
CA ASN A 372 20.83 14.95 6.43
C ASN A 372 20.86 13.58 7.14
N GLY A 373 20.11 13.45 8.23
CA GLY A 373 20.04 12.26 9.07
C GLY A 373 20.81 12.39 10.39
N PHE A 374 21.13 11.25 10.99
CA PHE A 374 21.80 11.15 12.28
C PHE A 374 22.67 9.89 12.35
N ASP A 375 23.74 9.94 13.13
CA ASP A 375 24.80 8.91 13.23
C ASP A 375 24.96 8.37 14.66
N MET A 376 23.93 8.53 15.50
CA MET A 376 23.91 8.06 16.89
C MET A 376 23.79 6.53 16.96
N VAL A 377 24.93 5.84 17.05
CA VAL A 377 25.04 4.37 17.04
C VAL A 377 24.35 3.66 18.21
N ASP A 378 24.08 4.36 19.31
CA ASP A 378 23.47 3.81 20.52
C ASP A 378 22.01 4.26 20.73
N ILE A 379 21.38 4.81 19.68
CA ILE A 379 20.02 5.35 19.78
C ILE A 379 19.00 4.32 20.30
N VAL A 380 19.07 3.08 19.83
CA VAL A 380 18.17 1.99 20.27
C VAL A 380 18.55 1.50 21.67
N ALA A 381 19.84 1.44 21.99
CA ALA A 381 20.32 0.98 23.29
C ALA A 381 19.97 1.95 24.43
N LYS A 382 19.93 3.26 24.14
CA LYS A 382 19.59 4.32 25.09
C LYS A 382 18.10 4.66 25.16
N ALA A 383 17.28 4.07 24.30
CA ALA A 383 15.85 4.33 24.30
C ALA A 383 15.19 3.77 25.58
N PRO A 384 14.22 4.48 26.17
CA PRO A 384 13.47 3.97 27.32
C PRO A 384 12.69 2.72 26.91
N ASP A 385 12.52 1.76 27.82
CA ASP A 385 11.84 0.49 27.48
C ASP A 385 10.40 0.69 26.97
N ALA A 386 9.71 1.74 27.42
CA ALA A 386 8.37 2.10 26.91
C ALA A 386 8.37 2.50 25.42
N ALA A 387 9.50 2.95 24.89
CA ALA A 387 9.68 3.27 23.47
C ALA A 387 10.11 2.06 22.64
N ILE A 388 10.40 0.92 23.25
CA ILE A 388 10.97 -0.25 22.58
C ILE A 388 9.89 -1.26 22.23
N ARG A 389 10.00 -1.81 21.02
CA ARG A 389 9.29 -3.00 20.57
C ARG A 389 10.31 -4.05 20.10
N LYS A 390 9.97 -5.33 20.29
CA LYS A 390 10.70 -6.42 19.64
C LYS A 390 10.15 -6.63 18.24
N LYS A 391 11.03 -6.62 17.25
CA LYS A 391 10.72 -7.10 15.90
C LYS A 391 10.31 -8.58 15.94
N PRO A 392 9.64 -9.13 14.91
CA PRO A 392 9.30 -10.54 14.84
C PRO A 392 10.49 -11.50 15.01
N ASN A 393 11.69 -11.10 14.58
CA ASN A 393 12.95 -11.86 14.77
C ASN A 393 13.54 -11.72 16.20
N GLY A 394 12.88 -10.99 17.10
CA GLY A 394 13.30 -10.78 18.48
C GLY A 394 14.26 -9.60 18.70
N GLU A 395 14.74 -8.95 17.64
CA GLU A 395 15.60 -7.76 17.74
C GLU A 395 14.87 -6.59 18.42
N ARG A 396 15.61 -5.81 19.20
CA ARG A 396 15.09 -4.56 19.78
C ARG A 396 15.10 -3.46 18.73
N ALA A 397 14.00 -2.73 18.63
CA ALA A 397 13.88 -1.50 17.86
C ALA A 397 13.04 -0.48 18.64
N ILE A 398 13.22 0.80 18.34
CA ILE A 398 12.30 1.85 18.79
C ILE A 398 11.01 1.70 17.97
N ASP A 399 9.89 1.72 18.67
CA ASP A 399 8.57 1.48 18.10
C ASP A 399 8.15 2.58 17.10
N THR A 400 7.12 2.29 16.31
CA THR A 400 6.55 3.23 15.35
C THR A 400 5.99 4.47 16.04
N THR A 401 6.18 5.62 15.39
CA THR A 401 5.74 6.93 15.88
C THR A 401 4.44 7.39 15.26
N VAL A 402 4.01 6.83 14.11
CA VAL A 402 2.70 7.11 13.51
C VAL A 402 1.71 5.97 13.72
N GLY A 403 2.17 4.88 14.32
CA GLY A 403 1.43 3.64 14.39
C GLY A 403 1.65 2.79 13.14
N ASN A 404 1.38 1.51 13.31
CA ASN A 404 1.25 0.55 12.23
C ASN A 404 -0.19 0.01 12.29
N TRP A 405 -0.72 -0.68 11.28
CA TRP A 405 -2.11 -1.19 11.28
C TRP A 405 -2.50 -1.97 12.56
N MET A 406 -1.50 -2.50 13.26
CA MET A 406 -1.59 -3.25 14.51
C MET A 406 -1.56 -2.42 15.81
N GLY A 407 -1.38 -1.10 15.76
CA GLY A 407 -1.29 -0.28 16.98
C GLY A 407 -1.09 1.21 16.73
N GLY A 408 -1.62 2.03 17.64
CA GLY A 408 -1.48 3.49 17.57
C GLY A 408 -0.05 3.99 17.77
N PRO A 409 0.18 5.31 17.57
CA PRO A 409 1.48 5.93 17.73
C PRO A 409 2.06 5.70 19.15
N ASN A 410 3.33 5.31 19.23
CA ASN A 410 3.99 5.14 20.53
C ASN A 410 4.52 6.50 21.03
N LYS A 411 3.86 7.07 22.04
CA LYS A 411 4.24 8.36 22.63
C LYS A 411 5.67 8.38 23.18
N ALA A 412 6.12 7.30 23.84
CA ALA A 412 7.47 7.26 24.39
C ALA A 412 8.53 7.25 23.27
N ALA A 413 8.27 6.57 22.15
CA ALA A 413 9.12 6.62 20.97
C ALA A 413 9.17 8.01 20.35
N ILE A 414 8.01 8.66 20.18
CA ILE A 414 7.91 10.04 19.67
C ILE A 414 8.72 11.00 20.55
N ASP A 415 8.48 10.98 21.87
CA ASP A 415 9.11 11.90 22.81
C ASP A 415 10.64 11.69 22.84
N TYR A 416 11.09 10.43 22.82
CA TYR A 416 12.50 10.09 22.78
C TYR A 416 13.17 10.54 21.48
N LEU A 417 12.61 10.18 20.32
CA LEU A 417 13.19 10.51 19.02
C LEU A 417 13.20 12.03 18.78
N ASN A 418 12.16 12.76 19.22
CA ASN A 418 12.16 14.22 19.13
C ASN A 418 13.28 14.84 19.97
N LYS A 419 13.54 14.26 21.15
CA LYS A 419 14.61 14.73 22.03
C LYS A 419 16.01 14.45 21.47
N VAL A 420 16.25 13.27 20.91
CA VAL A 420 17.62 12.83 20.56
C VAL A 420 17.98 13.00 19.07
N VAL A 421 16.99 13.03 18.17
CA VAL A 421 17.18 13.21 16.72
C VAL A 421 16.61 14.54 16.29
N GLY A 422 15.33 14.78 16.62
CA GLY A 422 14.58 15.97 16.23
C GLY A 422 14.08 15.95 14.79
N GLN A 423 12.88 16.52 14.57
CA GLN A 423 12.15 16.51 13.29
C GLN A 423 12.92 17.15 12.12
N ARG A 424 13.98 17.94 12.37
CA ARG A 424 14.81 18.49 11.28
C ARG A 424 15.74 17.46 10.65
N ARG A 425 16.05 16.37 11.36
CA ARG A 425 17.00 15.35 10.91
C ARG A 425 16.34 14.10 10.35
N ALA A 426 15.11 13.82 10.76
CA ALA A 426 14.32 12.71 10.27
C ALA A 426 12.83 12.95 10.50
N TYR A 427 11.97 12.33 9.69
CA TYR A 427 10.52 12.34 9.91
C TYR A 427 10.21 11.50 11.14
N ILE A 428 9.79 12.15 12.22
CA ILE A 428 9.35 11.46 13.45
C ILE A 428 7.84 11.38 13.44
N LEU A 429 7.15 12.49 13.25
CA LEU A 429 5.71 12.51 12.97
C LEU A 429 5.46 13.03 11.55
N GLY A 430 4.35 12.63 10.93
CA GLY A 430 3.99 13.10 9.58
C GLY A 430 3.89 14.63 9.50
N GLY A 431 3.94 15.17 8.28
CA GLY A 431 3.85 16.60 8.00
C GLY A 431 5.08 17.13 7.26
N THR A 432 5.28 18.45 7.31
CA THR A 432 6.44 19.15 6.72
C THR A 432 7.52 19.40 7.77
N GLY A 433 8.79 19.55 7.36
CA GLY A 433 9.84 20.07 8.26
C GLY A 433 11.17 19.31 8.32
N VAL A 434 11.30 18.19 7.61
CA VAL A 434 12.61 17.60 7.32
C VAL A 434 13.11 18.19 6.00
N PRO A 435 14.24 18.91 5.99
CA PRO A 435 14.89 19.29 4.74
C PRO A 435 15.34 18.03 4.00
N ASP A 436 14.85 17.85 2.79
CA ASP A 436 15.31 16.79 1.91
C ASP A 436 16.71 17.10 1.38
N VAL A 437 17.42 16.04 1.00
CA VAL A 437 18.72 16.11 0.33
C VAL A 437 18.49 15.95 -1.15
N ALA A 438 18.87 16.94 -1.95
CA ALA A 438 18.80 16.88 -3.40
C ALA A 438 20.16 16.53 -4.03
N SER A 439 20.17 15.77 -5.13
CA SER A 439 21.38 15.46 -5.90
C SER A 439 21.09 15.39 -7.41
N LYS A 440 21.70 16.28 -8.19
CA LYS A 440 21.45 16.46 -9.63
C LYS A 440 21.87 15.28 -10.50
N ASN A 441 22.81 14.47 -10.04
CA ASN A 441 23.34 13.32 -10.77
C ASN A 441 22.51 12.03 -10.56
N LYS A 442 21.30 12.15 -10.00
CA LYS A 442 20.35 11.05 -9.73
C LYS A 442 20.93 9.95 -8.82
N ARG A 443 21.92 10.30 -7.99
CA ARG A 443 22.65 9.39 -7.11
C ARG A 443 22.74 9.95 -5.70
N MET A 444 22.57 9.08 -4.70
CA MET A 444 22.74 9.43 -3.30
C MET A 444 23.67 8.47 -2.57
N ALA A 445 24.36 8.98 -1.56
CA ALA A 445 25.13 8.17 -0.63
C ALA A 445 24.31 7.93 0.64
N VAL A 446 24.16 6.67 1.02
CA VAL A 446 23.43 6.24 2.21
C VAL A 446 24.38 5.49 3.14
N VAL A 447 24.34 5.83 4.42
CA VAL A 447 25.13 5.15 5.45
C VAL A 447 24.19 4.67 6.55
N MET A 448 24.22 3.37 6.82
CA MET A 448 23.45 2.70 7.88
C MET A 448 24.40 2.28 9.01
N TYR A 449 24.09 2.64 10.26
CA TYR A 449 24.98 2.52 11.42
C TYR A 449 24.62 1.38 12.36
#